data_AF-A0A243WHA1-F1
#
_entry.id   AF-A0A243WHA1-F1
#
_cell.length_a   1.000
_cell.length_b   1.000
_cell.length_c   1.000
_cell.angle_alpha   90.00
_cell.angle_beta   90.00
_cell.angle_gamma   90.00
#
_symmetry.space_group_name_H-M   'P 1'
#
loop_
_entity.id
_entity.type
_entity.pdbx_description
1 polymer ?
#
loop_
_entity_poly.entity_id
_entity_poly.type
_entity_poly.pdbx_seq_one_letter_code
_entity_poly.pdbx_strand_id
1 'polypeptide(L)'
;MRHGKTINHLGRTAAHRNAMLSNMASSLILHKRLTTTVAKAKALRKFVEPLLTKSKSDTTHSRRTIFATLQNKESIKELFDAVATKIANRPGGYTRILKFSDNRLGDNAEMCIIELVDYNETLLEAKTAGEAKTTTRRSRRGGKKATDETVATGETVAPAAVVETSAPEDTPTTTVEEGQTRDEAKAADEEAAS
;
A
#
# COMPACT_ATOMS: atom_id res chain seq x y z
N MET A 1 -18.95 -25.72 9.80
CA MET A 1 -18.58 -24.31 9.49
C MET A 1 -19.79 -23.42 9.76
N ARG A 2 -19.60 -22.16 10.20
CA ARG A 2 -20.73 -21.21 10.23
C ARG A 2 -20.90 -20.59 8.84
N HIS A 3 -21.89 -21.05 8.09
CA HIS A 3 -22.23 -20.49 6.77
C HIS A 3 -22.66 -19.02 6.88
N GLY A 4 -22.39 -18.21 5.86
CA GLY A 4 -22.81 -16.79 5.79
C GLY A 4 -21.96 -15.79 6.59
N LYS A 5 -20.96 -16.24 7.36
CA LYS A 5 -20.03 -15.30 8.04
C LYS A 5 -19.01 -14.74 7.05
N THR A 6 -19.22 -13.50 6.61
CA THR A 6 -18.35 -12.78 5.65
C THR A 6 -17.21 -11.99 6.31
N ILE A 7 -17.13 -12.03 7.65
CA ILE A 7 -16.14 -11.33 8.46
C ILE A 7 -14.89 -12.19 8.61
N ASN A 8 -13.75 -11.68 8.13
CA ASN A 8 -12.45 -12.30 8.37
C ASN A 8 -12.01 -12.01 9.81
N HIS A 9 -11.75 -13.06 10.59
CA HIS A 9 -11.38 -12.92 12.00
C HIS A 9 -9.92 -12.49 12.18
N LEU A 10 -9.07 -12.67 11.17
CA LEU A 10 -7.63 -12.30 11.21
C LEU A 10 -6.88 -12.88 12.42
N GLY A 11 -7.34 -14.01 12.97
CA GLY A 11 -6.77 -14.62 14.19
C GLY A 11 -6.92 -13.77 15.46
N ARG A 12 -7.88 -12.83 15.51
CA ARG A 12 -8.05 -11.89 16.64
C ARG A 12 -9.48 -11.91 17.19
N THR A 13 -9.62 -11.52 18.45
CA THR A 13 -10.91 -11.22 19.07
C THR A 13 -11.58 -10.02 18.38
N ALA A 14 -12.89 -9.87 18.55
CA ALA A 14 -13.64 -8.80 17.87
C ALA A 14 -13.15 -7.40 18.26
N ALA A 15 -12.90 -7.16 19.55
CA ALA A 15 -12.40 -5.87 20.04
C ALA A 15 -11.04 -5.51 19.44
N HIS A 16 -10.06 -6.42 19.51
CA HIS A 16 -8.73 -6.19 18.96
C HIS A 16 -8.78 -6.02 17.43
N ARG A 17 -9.60 -6.80 16.72
CA ARG A 17 -9.78 -6.62 15.27
C ARG A 17 -10.32 -5.24 14.93
N ASN A 18 -11.33 -4.75 15.66
CA ASN A 18 -11.92 -3.43 15.40
C ASN A 18 -10.91 -2.31 15.65
N ALA A 19 -10.16 -2.38 16.75
CA ALA A 19 -9.09 -1.43 17.05
C ALA A 19 -7.99 -1.44 15.98
N MET A 20 -7.55 -2.63 15.56
CA MET A 20 -6.53 -2.76 14.51
C MET A 20 -6.99 -2.19 13.16
N LEU A 21 -8.24 -2.45 12.75
CA LEU A 21 -8.80 -1.89 11.52
C LEU A 21 -8.97 -0.37 11.61
N SER A 22 -9.38 0.14 12.76
CA SER A 22 -9.49 1.59 13.02
C SER A 22 -8.13 2.30 12.91
N ASN A 23 -7.09 1.74 13.52
CA ASN A 23 -5.72 2.25 13.43
C ASN A 23 -5.19 2.20 11.99
N MET A 24 -5.35 1.05 11.31
CA MET A 24 -4.92 0.90 9.91
C MET A 24 -5.67 1.85 8.96
N ALA A 25 -6.96 2.08 9.19
CA ALA A 25 -7.75 3.04 8.42
C ALA A 25 -7.26 4.47 8.63
N SER A 26 -6.95 4.85 9.88
CA SER A 26 -6.39 6.16 10.22
C SER A 26 -5.04 6.36 9.53
N SER A 27 -4.13 5.37 9.60
CA SER A 27 -2.84 5.42 8.90
C SER A 27 -2.99 5.50 7.37
N LEU A 28 -3.94 4.77 6.78
CA LEU A 28 -4.20 4.83 5.35
C LEU A 28 -4.69 6.21 4.91
N ILE A 29 -5.54 6.86 5.71
CA ILE A 29 -6.05 8.20 5.42
C ILE A 29 -4.94 9.24 5.52
N LEU A 30 -4.06 9.13 6.53
CA LEU A 30 -2.96 10.08 6.73
C LEU A 30 -1.89 9.93 5.64
N HIS A 31 -1.40 8.71 5.40
CA HIS A 31 -0.26 8.47 4.51
C HIS A 31 -0.66 8.13 3.06
N LYS A 32 -1.96 7.98 2.76
CA LYS A 32 -2.54 7.60 1.45
C LYS A 32 -2.15 6.21 0.93
N ARG A 33 -1.13 5.59 1.52
CA ARG A 33 -0.56 4.30 1.18
C ARG A 33 -0.13 3.57 2.45
N LEU A 34 -0.33 2.26 2.50
CA LEU A 34 0.03 1.39 3.62
C LEU A 34 0.49 0.02 3.11
N THR A 35 1.59 -0.49 3.63
CA THR A 35 2.08 -1.85 3.34
C THR A 35 1.60 -2.82 4.43
N THR A 36 0.95 -3.92 4.05
CA THR A 36 0.39 -4.90 4.99
C THR A 36 0.19 -6.27 4.34
N THR A 37 -0.33 -7.25 5.08
CA THR A 37 -0.63 -8.57 4.51
C THR A 37 -1.93 -8.56 3.72
N VAL A 38 -2.03 -9.41 2.69
CA VAL A 38 -3.20 -9.48 1.79
C VAL A 38 -4.50 -9.71 2.57
N ALA A 39 -4.48 -10.55 3.61
CA ALA A 39 -5.65 -10.81 4.44
C ALA A 39 -6.14 -9.55 5.19
N LYS A 40 -5.20 -8.77 5.75
CA LYS A 40 -5.51 -7.52 6.44
C LYS A 40 -6.00 -6.45 5.46
N ALA A 41 -5.37 -6.30 4.29
CA ALA A 41 -5.79 -5.35 3.27
C ALA A 41 -7.22 -5.61 2.75
N LYS A 42 -7.56 -6.88 2.48
CA LYS A 42 -8.93 -7.26 2.06
C LYS A 42 -9.99 -6.93 3.12
N ALA A 43 -9.65 -7.10 4.40
CA ALA A 43 -10.52 -6.71 5.51
C ALA A 43 -10.62 -5.18 5.65
N LEU A 44 -9.48 -4.48 5.52
CA LEU A 44 -9.42 -3.02 5.58
C LEU A 44 -10.27 -2.37 4.48
N ARG A 45 -10.25 -2.92 3.25
CA ARG A 45 -11.08 -2.41 2.15
C ARG A 45 -12.56 -2.36 2.50
N LYS A 46 -13.10 -3.43 3.10
CA LYS A 46 -14.51 -3.48 3.54
C LYS A 46 -14.83 -2.46 4.63
N PHE A 47 -13.84 -2.09 5.44
CA PHE A 47 -13.98 -1.15 6.54
C PHE A 47 -13.87 0.32 6.09
N VAL A 48 -12.92 0.62 5.21
CA VAL A 48 -12.58 1.99 4.80
C VAL A 48 -13.50 2.52 3.69
N GLU A 49 -13.94 1.70 2.73
CA GLU A 49 -14.78 2.18 1.63
C GLU A 49 -16.10 2.85 2.07
N PRO A 50 -16.84 2.31 3.06
CA PRO A 50 -18.02 3.00 3.59
C PRO A 50 -17.69 4.33 4.27
N LEU A 51 -16.52 4.46 4.91
CA LEU A 51 -16.08 5.71 5.55
C LEU A 51 -15.78 6.78 4.49
N LEU A 52 -15.04 6.41 3.44
CA LEU A 52 -14.75 7.29 2.30
C LEU A 52 -16.03 7.69 1.53
N THR A 53 -17.02 6.80 1.47
CA THR A 53 -18.32 7.14 0.86
C THR A 53 -19.04 8.19 1.69
N LYS A 54 -19.07 8.04 3.02
CA LYS A 54 -19.73 9.00 3.92
C LYS A 54 -19.01 10.35 3.96
N SER A 55 -17.69 10.38 3.81
CA SER A 55 -16.91 11.62 3.88
C SER A 55 -17.19 12.58 2.73
N LYS A 56 -17.74 12.12 1.61
CA LYS A 56 -18.20 13.00 0.51
C LYS A 56 -19.29 13.97 0.93
N SER A 57 -20.12 13.59 1.89
CA SER A 57 -21.15 14.43 2.47
C SER A 57 -20.63 15.06 3.76
N ASP A 58 -20.18 16.31 3.69
CA ASP A 58 -19.69 17.01 4.87
C ASP A 58 -20.85 17.52 5.75
N THR A 59 -21.35 16.64 6.62
CA THR A 59 -22.35 16.96 7.63
C THR A 59 -21.85 16.64 9.02
N THR A 60 -22.39 17.33 10.04
CA THR A 60 -22.10 17.05 11.46
C THR A 60 -22.44 15.61 11.85
N HIS A 61 -23.45 15.01 11.21
CA HIS A 61 -23.78 13.60 11.44
C HIS A 61 -22.69 12.68 10.87
N SER A 62 -22.27 12.89 9.62
CA SER A 62 -21.19 12.13 8.97
C SER A 62 -19.89 12.18 9.79
N ARG A 63 -19.49 13.38 10.23
CA ARG A 63 -18.31 13.59 11.09
C ARG A 63 -18.41 12.80 12.39
N ARG A 64 -19.55 12.84 13.09
CA ARG A 64 -19.77 12.09 14.35
C ARG A 64 -19.72 10.57 14.17
N THR A 65 -20.36 10.05 13.11
CA THR A 65 -20.36 8.61 12.83
C THR A 65 -18.95 8.09 12.52
N ILE A 66 -18.19 8.84 11.71
CA ILE A 66 -16.81 8.46 11.38
C ILE A 66 -15.91 8.58 12.61
N PHE A 67 -16.08 9.63 13.43
CA PHE A 67 -15.34 9.81 14.68
C PHE A 67 -15.53 8.65 15.66
N ALA A 68 -16.75 8.15 15.81
CA ALA A 68 -17.03 6.98 16.65
C ALA A 68 -16.27 5.71 16.21
N THR A 69 -15.87 5.65 14.93
CA THR A 69 -15.17 4.50 14.36
C THR A 69 -13.66 4.66 14.39
N LEU A 70 -13.14 5.82 13.94
CA LEU A 70 -11.69 6.09 13.83
C LEU A 70 -11.06 6.61 15.12
N GLN A 71 -11.81 7.35 15.94
CA GLN A 71 -11.36 7.95 17.21
C GLN A 71 -10.08 8.81 17.10
N ASN A 72 -9.69 9.25 15.90
CA ASN A 72 -8.50 10.06 15.64
C ASN A 72 -8.87 11.37 14.92
N LYS A 73 -8.63 12.51 15.57
CA LYS A 73 -8.99 13.84 15.08
C LYS A 73 -8.24 14.24 13.81
N GLU A 74 -6.95 13.94 13.72
CA GLU A 74 -6.09 14.30 12.59
C GLU A 74 -6.54 13.58 11.33
N SER A 75 -6.80 12.27 11.43
CA SER A 75 -7.29 11.47 10.31
C SER A 75 -8.63 11.99 9.77
N ILE A 76 -9.49 12.51 10.64
CA ILE A 76 -10.82 13.01 10.25
C ILE A 76 -10.71 14.35 9.54
N LYS A 77 -9.85 15.25 10.04
CA LYS A 77 -9.56 16.51 9.36
C LYS A 77 -9.08 16.23 7.94
N GLU A 78 -8.07 15.38 7.80
CA GLU A 78 -7.49 15.01 6.51
C GLU A 78 -8.49 14.31 5.58
N LEU A 79 -9.41 13.51 6.16
CA LEU A 79 -10.45 12.80 5.42
C LEU A 79 -11.46 13.75 4.76
N PHE A 80 -11.95 14.76 5.50
CA PHE A 80 -12.94 15.71 5.00
C PHE A 80 -12.34 16.84 4.17
N ASP A 81 -11.08 17.20 4.42
CA ASP A 81 -10.42 18.30 3.70
C ASP A 81 -9.89 17.79 2.34
N ALA A 82 -8.74 17.10 2.35
CA ALA A 82 -8.03 16.72 1.14
C ALA A 82 -8.66 15.50 0.44
N VAL A 83 -8.98 14.45 1.21
CA VAL A 83 -9.38 13.15 0.63
C VAL A 83 -10.76 13.22 0.00
N ALA A 84 -11.76 13.74 0.71
CA ALA A 84 -13.14 13.84 0.22
C ALA A 84 -13.22 14.60 -1.11
N THR A 85 -12.47 15.70 -1.24
CA THR A 85 -12.40 16.51 -2.46
C THR A 85 -11.82 15.72 -3.63
N LYS A 86 -10.72 14.98 -3.44
CA LYS A 86 -10.12 14.18 -4.52
C LYS A 86 -11.01 13.01 -4.98
N ILE A 87 -11.71 12.35 -4.06
CA ILE A 87 -12.53 11.17 -4.39
C ILE A 87 -13.97 11.50 -4.83
N ALA A 88 -14.37 12.78 -4.81
CA ALA A 88 -15.76 13.22 -4.99
C ALA A 88 -16.41 12.62 -6.25
N ASN A 89 -15.69 12.64 -7.37
CA ASN A 89 -16.20 12.22 -8.69
C ASN A 89 -16.26 10.68 -8.89
N ARG A 90 -15.59 9.89 -8.04
CA ARG A 90 -15.47 8.44 -8.21
C ARG A 90 -16.65 7.69 -7.56
N PRO A 91 -17.49 6.93 -8.28
CA PRO A 91 -18.62 6.21 -7.69
C PRO A 91 -18.20 4.85 -7.07
N GLY A 92 -17.29 4.87 -6.09
CA GLY A 92 -16.83 3.68 -5.36
C GLY A 92 -15.47 3.13 -5.82
N GLY A 93 -14.95 2.13 -5.10
CA GLY A 93 -13.63 1.55 -5.37
C GLY A 93 -12.50 2.56 -5.15
N TYR A 94 -12.49 3.21 -3.99
CA TYR A 94 -11.52 4.26 -3.64
C TYR A 94 -10.13 3.73 -3.28
N THR A 95 -10.04 2.44 -2.93
CA THR A 95 -8.79 1.80 -2.53
C THR A 95 -8.36 0.77 -3.57
N ARG A 96 -7.05 0.61 -3.74
CA ARG A 96 -6.43 -0.42 -4.57
C ARG A 96 -5.51 -1.27 -3.72
N ILE A 97 -5.47 -2.58 -4.00
CA ILE A 97 -4.54 -3.52 -3.38
C ILE A 97 -3.59 -4.01 -4.47
N LEU A 98 -2.29 -3.78 -4.27
CA LEU A 98 -1.20 -4.24 -5.12
C LEU A 98 -0.40 -5.29 -4.36
N LYS A 99 -0.37 -6.53 -4.85
CA LYS A 99 0.44 -7.57 -4.22
C LYS A 99 1.91 -7.38 -4.57
N PHE A 100 2.79 -7.71 -3.65
CA PHE A 100 4.20 -7.90 -3.99
C PHE A 100 4.39 -9.23 -4.72
N SER A 101 5.46 -9.30 -5.52
CA SER A 101 5.90 -10.56 -6.14
C SER A 101 6.34 -11.56 -5.08
N ASP A 102 7.04 -11.06 -4.05
CA ASP A 102 7.68 -11.89 -3.05
C ASP A 102 6.91 -11.85 -1.73
N ASN A 103 6.96 -12.98 -1.02
CA ASN A 103 6.41 -13.11 0.31
C ASN A 103 7.40 -12.63 1.37
N ARG A 104 6.89 -12.29 2.55
CA ARG A 104 7.75 -11.90 3.67
C ARG A 104 8.62 -13.08 4.10
N LEU A 105 9.92 -12.84 4.22
CA LEU A 105 10.88 -13.81 4.73
C LEU A 105 10.58 -14.18 6.19
N GLY A 106 10.68 -15.46 6.53
CA GLY A 106 10.46 -15.98 7.88
C GLY A 106 9.09 -16.62 8.12
N ASP A 107 8.00 -15.95 7.70
CA ASP A 107 6.63 -16.48 7.88
C ASP A 107 5.86 -16.69 6.57
N ASN A 108 6.52 -16.47 5.43
CA ASN A 108 5.99 -16.64 4.07
C ASN A 108 4.62 -15.96 3.85
N ALA A 109 4.36 -14.85 4.54
CA ALA A 109 3.09 -14.16 4.42
C ALA A 109 3.01 -13.34 3.13
N GLU A 110 1.90 -13.47 2.40
CA GLU A 110 1.61 -12.63 1.24
C GLU A 110 1.48 -11.16 1.65
N MET A 111 2.37 -10.34 1.10
CA MET A 111 2.42 -8.90 1.34
C MET A 111 1.80 -8.11 0.20
N CYS A 112 1.30 -6.92 0.52
CA CYS A 112 0.68 -6.02 -0.42
C CYS A 112 0.75 -4.57 0.06
N ILE A 113 0.60 -3.66 -0.89
CA ILE A 113 0.31 -2.26 -0.65
C ILE A 113 -1.19 -2.06 -0.82
N ILE A 114 -1.82 -1.35 0.13
CA ILE A 114 -3.14 -0.76 -0.04
C ILE A 114 -3.00 0.76 -0.14
N GLU A 115 -3.60 1.36 -1.17
CA GLU A 115 -3.48 2.79 -1.46
C GLU A 115 -4.80 3.41 -1.91
N LEU A 116 -4.92 4.73 -1.75
CA LEU A 116 -6.01 5.51 -2.34
C LEU A 116 -5.76 5.72 -3.84
N VAL A 117 -6.74 5.39 -4.67
CA VAL A 117 -6.60 5.36 -6.13
C VAL A 117 -6.25 6.74 -6.71
N ASP A 118 -6.90 7.79 -6.22
CA ASP A 118 -6.80 9.15 -6.76
C ASP A 118 -5.58 9.94 -6.21
N TYR A 119 -4.69 9.27 -5.48
CA TYR A 119 -3.43 9.82 -4.96
C TYR A 119 -2.18 9.23 -5.61
N ASN A 120 -2.34 8.30 -6.56
CA ASN A 120 -1.21 7.75 -7.30
C ASN A 120 -1.00 8.54 -8.60
N GLU A 121 -0.17 9.59 -8.53
CA GLU A 121 0.09 10.53 -9.64
C GLU A 121 0.63 9.81 -10.89
N THR A 122 1.62 8.93 -10.72
CA THR A 122 2.22 8.16 -11.82
C THR A 122 1.21 7.30 -12.58
N LEU A 123 0.26 6.68 -11.88
CA LEU A 123 -0.77 5.87 -12.53
C LEU A 123 -1.91 6.70 -13.13
N LEU A 124 -2.15 7.91 -12.62
CA LEU A 124 -3.13 8.83 -13.20
C LEU A 124 -2.63 9.38 -14.54
N GLU A 125 -1.35 9.74 -14.63
CA GLU A 125 -0.69 10.19 -15.87
C GLU A 125 -0.65 9.12 -16.95
N ALA A 126 -0.39 7.85 -16.58
CA ALA A 126 -0.44 6.74 -17.52
C ALA A 126 -1.86 6.50 -18.08
N LYS A 127 -2.91 6.74 -17.29
CA LYS A 127 -4.30 6.56 -17.72
C LYS A 127 -4.73 7.62 -18.73
N THR A 128 -4.37 8.89 -18.50
CA THR A 128 -4.68 9.98 -19.44
C THR A 128 -3.93 9.81 -20.77
N ALA A 129 -2.68 9.34 -20.74
CA ALA A 129 -1.91 8.99 -21.94
C ALA A 129 -2.50 7.78 -22.70
N GLY A 130 -3.14 6.84 -22.00
CA GLY A 130 -3.79 5.67 -22.59
C GLY A 130 -5.15 5.96 -23.23
N GLU A 131 -5.98 6.82 -22.62
CA GLU A 131 -7.27 7.25 -23.18
C GLU A 131 -7.11 8.03 -24.49
N ALA A 132 -5.98 8.71 -24.68
CA ALA A 132 -5.61 9.32 -25.96
C ALA A 132 -5.30 8.30 -27.09
N LYS A 133 -4.97 7.04 -26.75
CA LYS A 133 -4.63 5.99 -27.74
C LYS A 133 -5.80 5.06 -28.10
N THR A 134 -6.88 5.01 -27.32
CA THR A 134 -8.02 4.10 -27.55
C THR A 134 -9.11 4.63 -28.49
N THR A 135 -9.05 5.90 -28.91
CA THR A 135 -10.03 6.47 -29.88
C THR A 135 -9.75 6.09 -31.35
N THR A 136 -8.64 5.41 -31.67
CA THR A 136 -8.25 5.15 -33.08
C THR A 136 -8.29 3.68 -33.50
N ARG A 137 -8.78 2.73 -32.68
CA ARG A 137 -8.76 1.31 -33.08
C ARG A 137 -10.03 0.54 -32.76
N ARG A 138 -11.15 0.99 -33.32
CA ARG A 138 -12.27 0.09 -33.59
C ARG A 138 -12.99 0.46 -34.88
N SER A 139 -12.36 0.14 -36.01
CA SER A 139 -13.14 -0.09 -37.24
C SER A 139 -12.49 -1.16 -38.10
N ARG A 140 -13.29 -2.19 -38.36
CA ARG A 140 -13.35 -3.06 -39.55
C ARG A 140 -12.42 -4.28 -39.69
N ARG A 141 -13.11 -5.37 -40.05
CA ARG A 141 -12.71 -6.55 -40.85
C ARG A 141 -12.08 -7.68 -40.04
N GLY A 142 -12.65 -8.88 -39.93
CA GLY A 142 -13.52 -9.61 -40.87
C GLY A 142 -12.67 -10.57 -41.70
N GLY A 143 -12.53 -11.81 -41.21
CA GLY A 143 -12.16 -13.05 -41.92
C GLY A 143 -10.91 -13.06 -42.81
N LYS A 144 -9.95 -13.95 -42.52
CA LYS A 144 -9.67 -15.20 -43.27
C LYS A 144 -8.34 -15.83 -42.80
N LYS A 145 -8.36 -17.16 -42.76
CA LYS A 145 -7.34 -18.13 -42.34
C LYS A 145 -6.35 -18.47 -43.47
N ALA A 146 -5.07 -18.67 -43.15
CA ALA A 146 -4.05 -19.58 -43.75
C ALA A 146 -2.65 -19.07 -43.30
N THR A 147 -1.93 -19.73 -42.38
CA THR A 147 -0.90 -20.78 -42.59
C THR A 147 0.15 -20.42 -43.64
N ASP A 148 1.40 -20.19 -43.22
CA ASP A 148 2.50 -21.13 -43.48
C ASP A 148 3.73 -20.82 -42.61
N GLU A 149 4.44 -21.87 -42.22
CA GLU A 149 5.70 -21.90 -41.48
C GLU A 149 6.89 -21.79 -42.45
N THR A 150 7.96 -21.11 -42.05
CA THR A 150 9.32 -21.44 -42.53
C THR A 150 10.35 -21.18 -41.44
N VAL A 151 11.06 -22.26 -41.12
CA VAL A 151 12.18 -22.42 -40.18
C VAL A 151 13.49 -22.00 -40.86
N ALA A 152 14.38 -21.31 -40.15
CA ALA A 152 15.83 -21.39 -40.39
C ALA A 152 16.63 -21.04 -39.13
N THR A 153 17.54 -21.96 -38.83
CA THR A 153 18.43 -22.17 -37.68
C THR A 153 19.60 -21.17 -37.62
N GLY A 154 20.15 -20.93 -36.42
CA GLY A 154 21.41 -20.21 -36.25
C GLY A 154 21.84 -20.08 -34.79
N GLU A 155 22.50 -21.12 -34.29
CA GLU A 155 23.17 -21.30 -33.00
C GLU A 155 24.40 -20.38 -32.83
N THR A 156 24.66 -19.83 -31.62
CA THR A 156 26.01 -19.81 -30.99
C THR A 156 26.02 -19.26 -29.54
N VAL A 157 26.41 -20.14 -28.62
CA VAL A 157 27.49 -20.02 -27.61
C VAL A 157 27.41 -18.94 -26.50
N ALA A 158 27.18 -19.44 -25.27
CA ALA A 158 27.58 -18.83 -24.01
C ALA A 158 29.11 -18.94 -23.78
N PRO A 159 29.71 -18.10 -22.93
CA PRO A 159 30.03 -18.65 -21.61
C PRO A 159 29.91 -17.65 -20.44
N ALA A 160 29.80 -18.25 -19.26
CA ALA A 160 29.82 -17.63 -17.95
C ALA A 160 31.21 -17.09 -17.58
N ALA A 161 31.24 -16.04 -16.75
CA ALA A 161 32.36 -15.73 -15.87
C ALA A 161 31.82 -15.24 -14.51
N VAL A 162 32.12 -16.04 -13.50
CA VAL A 162 31.97 -15.79 -12.07
C VAL A 162 33.16 -14.94 -11.61
N VAL A 163 32.93 -13.84 -10.88
CA VAL A 163 33.93 -13.28 -9.96
C VAL A 163 33.19 -12.80 -8.70
N GLU A 164 33.52 -13.48 -7.61
CA GLU A 164 33.20 -13.21 -6.22
C GLU A 164 34.29 -12.30 -5.62
N THR A 165 34.09 -11.82 -4.38
CA THR A 165 35.00 -11.02 -3.52
C THR A 165 34.97 -9.50 -3.76
N SER A 166 34.91 -8.61 -2.77
CA SER A 166 35.03 -8.68 -1.31
C SER A 166 34.62 -7.32 -0.72
N ALA A 167 33.78 -7.31 0.32
CA ALA A 167 33.76 -6.24 1.34
C ALA A 167 34.89 -6.53 2.35
N PRO A 168 35.59 -5.52 2.89
CA PRO A 168 35.19 -4.89 4.16
C PRO A 168 35.38 -3.34 4.09
N GLU A 169 34.86 -2.49 4.95
CA GLU A 169 35.20 -2.35 6.37
C GLU A 169 34.07 -1.70 7.19
N ASP A 170 33.91 -2.25 8.40
CA ASP A 170 33.19 -1.72 9.55
C ASP A 170 33.79 -0.38 10.02
N THR A 171 32.96 0.65 10.11
CA THR A 171 33.20 1.77 11.03
C THR A 171 32.38 1.55 12.30
N PRO A 172 32.99 1.63 13.50
CA PRO A 172 32.43 1.12 14.73
C PRO A 172 31.16 1.86 15.16
N THR A 173 30.12 1.07 15.45
CA THR A 173 28.93 1.50 16.19
C THR A 173 29.30 1.59 17.68
N THR A 174 29.07 2.75 18.28
CA THR A 174 29.17 2.97 19.73
C THR A 174 28.16 2.08 20.46
N THR A 175 28.63 1.04 21.11
CA THR A 175 27.85 0.20 22.02
C THR A 175 27.57 0.99 23.29
N VAL A 176 26.29 1.09 23.67
CA VAL A 176 25.87 1.62 24.97
C VAL A 176 26.00 0.47 25.96
N GLU A 177 26.79 0.64 27.03
CA GLU A 177 26.84 -0.35 28.12
C GLU A 177 25.51 -0.40 28.89
N GLU A 178 25.18 -1.58 29.40
CA GLU A 178 23.95 -1.83 30.15
C GLU A 178 23.82 -0.89 31.36
N GLY A 179 22.81 -0.02 31.33
CA GLY A 179 22.36 0.73 32.51
C GLY A 179 22.40 2.26 32.43
N GLN A 180 22.81 2.87 31.32
CA GLN A 180 22.82 4.34 31.17
C GLN A 180 21.70 4.87 30.27
N THR A 181 21.14 6.02 30.67
CA THR A 181 20.09 6.73 29.92
C THR A 181 20.65 7.77 28.96
N ARG A 182 19.88 8.07 27.91
CA ARG A 182 20.29 8.86 26.74
C ARG A 182 20.75 10.30 27.03
N ASP A 183 20.45 10.84 28.21
CA ASP A 183 20.83 12.21 28.58
C ASP A 183 22.26 12.31 29.12
N GLU A 184 22.86 11.22 29.63
CA GLU A 184 24.23 11.24 30.17
C GLU A 184 25.30 11.15 29.06
N ALA A 185 25.01 10.46 27.96
CA ALA A 185 25.92 10.36 26.81
C ALA A 185 26.09 11.69 26.06
N LYS A 186 25.14 12.62 26.19
CA LYS A 186 25.18 13.93 25.52
C LYS A 186 26.02 14.96 26.29
N ALA A 187 26.14 14.82 27.62
CA ALA A 187 26.92 15.72 28.47
C ALA A 187 28.44 15.47 28.35
N ALA A 188 28.85 14.22 28.15
CA ALA A 188 30.27 13.87 28.01
C ALA A 188 30.90 14.37 26.69
N ASP A 189 30.09 14.51 25.64
CA ASP A 189 30.55 15.02 24.34
C ASP A 189 30.75 16.55 24.37
N GLU A 190 30.03 17.27 25.24
CA GLU A 190 30.11 18.73 25.37
C GLU A 190 31.27 19.18 26.28
N GLU A 191 31.72 18.35 27.22
CA GLU A 191 32.88 18.63 28.08
C GLU A 191 34.24 18.30 27.41
N ALA A 192 34.26 17.43 26.39
CA ALA A 192 35.48 17.12 25.63
C ALA A 192 35.79 18.16 24.53
N ALA A 193 34.87 19.09 24.26
CA ALA A 193 35.00 20.12 23.23
C ALA A 193 35.25 21.54 23.79
N SER A 194 35.44 21.70 25.10
CA SER A 194 35.85 22.96 25.76
C SER A 194 37.31 22.98 26.15
#